data_AF-A0A172Y635-F1
#
_entry.id   AF-A0A172Y635-F1
#
_cell.length_a   1.000
_cell.length_b   1.000
_cell.length_c   1.000
_cell.angle_alpha   90.00
_cell.angle_beta   90.00
_cell.angle_gamma   90.00
#
_symmetry.space_group_name_H-M   'P 1'
#
loop_
_entity.id
_entity.type
_entity.pdbx_description
1 polymer ?
#
loop_
_entity_poly.entity_id
_entity_poly.type
_entity_poly.pdbx_seq_one_letter_code
_entity_poly.pdbx_strand_id
1 'polypeptide(L)'
;MQQITWPVIALALMAAACDNPGTVRITTSSTSDSSGVLKVVDALQCPQTQGVLTRKGSARADGSCVYGGPRGSEVILQLVQLDGRSSTEALKSFENRLTSDLPEAVAEVEAENARVEAEAVRAEADAARAEADASRAAADAEAAAGETAQVRMPGLRVDAQGDKATVRLPGMRIDADGDRANIRIGGLTIRADDKSSRVNVSSGDDAVNIDATDAAARIRTSGSGEAVRATFLMTGKEASASGWRTVGYEARGPVGGPIVVATVRSKDRDPDRLFDAAKALVTLNVGD
;
A
#
# COMPACT_ATOMS: atom_id res chain seq x y z
N MET A 1 36.50 -36.40 -49.05
CA MET A 1 36.47 -35.70 -50.34
C MET A 1 35.07 -35.12 -50.55
N GLN A 2 34.86 -33.83 -50.28
CA GLN A 2 33.93 -32.96 -51.01
C GLN A 2 34.14 -31.51 -50.53
N GLN A 3 34.39 -30.63 -51.50
CA GLN A 3 34.82 -29.23 -51.39
C GLN A 3 33.58 -28.32 -51.25
N ILE A 4 33.51 -27.43 -50.25
CA ILE A 4 33.76 -25.98 -50.29
C ILE A 4 33.19 -25.25 -51.52
N THR A 5 32.14 -24.43 -51.30
CA THR A 5 32.06 -23.03 -51.79
C THR A 5 31.21 -22.18 -50.83
N TRP A 6 31.82 -21.07 -50.41
CA TRP A 6 31.24 -19.93 -49.67
C TRP A 6 30.55 -18.97 -50.67
N PRO A 7 29.69 -18.06 -50.20
CA PRO A 7 30.14 -16.67 -50.13
C PRO A 7 29.72 -15.90 -48.86
N VAL A 8 30.74 -15.29 -48.24
CA VAL A 8 30.92 -13.87 -47.85
C VAL A 8 29.68 -12.98 -47.59
N ILE A 9 29.87 -12.05 -46.63
CA ILE A 9 29.18 -10.76 -46.33
C ILE A 9 28.31 -10.88 -45.05
N ALA A 10 28.48 -10.12 -43.97
CA ALA A 10 29.38 -9.02 -43.60
C ALA A 10 29.49 -8.94 -42.05
N LEU A 11 30.65 -8.49 -41.58
CA LEU A 11 30.88 -8.04 -40.21
C LEU A 11 30.04 -6.78 -39.92
N ALA A 12 29.30 -6.78 -38.82
CA ALA A 12 28.92 -5.56 -38.12
C ALA A 12 29.38 -5.67 -36.66
N LEU A 13 30.45 -4.92 -36.36
CA LEU A 13 30.90 -4.59 -35.01
C LEU A 13 29.82 -3.70 -34.37
N MET A 14 29.23 -4.15 -33.27
CA MET A 14 28.52 -3.25 -32.36
C MET A 14 29.13 -3.39 -30.96
N ALA A 15 29.54 -2.22 -30.46
CA ALA A 15 30.23 -2.03 -29.20
C ALA A 15 29.36 -2.48 -28.02
N ALA A 16 29.99 -3.22 -27.11
CA ALA A 16 29.48 -3.42 -25.77
C ALA A 16 29.55 -2.10 -25.00
N ALA A 17 28.41 -1.54 -24.63
CA ALA A 17 28.29 -0.58 -23.55
C ALA A 17 27.63 -1.31 -22.38
N CYS A 18 28.42 -1.56 -21.34
CA CYS A 18 27.93 -1.97 -20.03
C CYS A 18 27.15 -0.78 -19.44
N ASP A 19 25.82 -0.87 -19.39
CA ASP A 19 25.02 0.01 -18.55
C ASP A 19 24.52 -0.79 -17.35
N ASN A 20 24.90 -0.32 -16.17
CA ASN A 20 24.70 -0.99 -14.90
C ASN A 20 23.24 -0.78 -14.44
N PRO A 21 22.50 -1.84 -14.05
CA PRO A 21 21.13 -1.72 -13.57
C PRO A 21 21.13 -1.20 -12.12
N GLY A 22 20.73 0.04 -11.92
CA GLY A 22 20.68 0.57 -10.55
C GLY A 22 20.15 1.98 -10.35
N THR A 23 19.48 2.57 -11.34
CA THR A 23 18.75 3.83 -11.12
C THR A 23 17.26 3.52 -11.12
N VAL A 24 16.70 3.44 -9.91
CA VAL A 24 15.24 3.51 -9.74
C VAL A 24 14.82 4.93 -10.10
N ARG A 25 14.52 5.15 -11.38
CA ARG A 25 13.73 6.32 -11.78
C ARG A 25 12.31 6.05 -11.32
N ILE A 26 11.90 6.70 -10.23
CA ILE A 26 10.48 6.93 -9.95
C ILE A 26 10.03 7.92 -11.01
N THR A 27 9.58 7.40 -12.15
CA THR A 27 8.85 8.20 -13.13
C THR A 27 7.50 8.48 -12.50
N THR A 28 7.34 9.66 -11.90
CA THR A 28 6.01 10.21 -11.63
C THR A 28 5.38 10.47 -12.98
N SER A 29 4.68 9.47 -13.52
CA SER A 29 3.76 9.65 -14.62
C SER A 29 2.58 10.43 -14.05
N SER A 30 2.70 11.76 -13.99
CA SER A 30 1.53 12.62 -13.91
C SER A 30 0.87 12.57 -15.29
N THR A 31 0.08 11.53 -15.51
CA THR A 31 -0.82 11.47 -16.66
C THR A 31 -1.92 12.50 -16.38
N SER A 32 -1.65 13.75 -16.70
CA SER A 32 -2.68 14.78 -16.84
C SER A 32 -3.32 14.61 -18.21
N ASP A 33 -4.03 13.51 -18.42
CA ASP A 33 -4.85 13.30 -19.61
C ASP A 33 -6.28 13.06 -19.17
N SER A 34 -7.11 14.07 -19.42
CA SER A 34 -8.58 14.08 -19.43
C SER A 34 -9.25 13.28 -18.31
N SER A 35 -9.64 13.97 -17.23
CA SER A 35 -10.69 13.49 -16.33
C SER A 35 -11.92 13.12 -17.19
N GLY A 36 -12.11 11.82 -17.43
CA GLY A 36 -13.31 11.33 -18.09
C GLY A 36 -14.49 11.75 -17.24
N VAL A 37 -15.50 12.38 -17.84
CA VAL A 37 -16.74 12.69 -17.14
C VAL A 37 -17.33 11.36 -16.69
N LEU A 38 -17.42 11.15 -15.37
CA LEU A 38 -18.02 9.94 -14.82
C LEU A 38 -19.44 9.79 -15.36
N LYS A 39 -19.76 8.59 -15.85
CA LYS A 39 -21.10 8.27 -16.31
C LYS A 39 -21.95 7.89 -15.11
N VAL A 40 -23.06 8.62 -14.93
CA VAL A 40 -24.18 8.14 -14.13
C VAL A 40 -24.81 6.99 -14.93
N VAL A 41 -24.78 5.78 -14.37
CA VAL A 41 -25.32 4.59 -15.02
C VAL A 41 -26.55 4.08 -14.28
N ASP A 42 -27.64 3.93 -15.01
CA ASP A 42 -28.89 3.33 -14.49
C ASP A 42 -28.93 1.81 -14.67
N ALA A 43 -28.05 1.27 -15.53
CA ALA A 43 -27.94 -0.16 -15.81
C ALA A 43 -26.50 -0.57 -16.10
N LEU A 44 -26.11 -1.76 -15.61
CA LEU A 44 -24.78 -2.30 -15.85
C LEU A 44 -24.59 -2.78 -17.30
N GLN A 45 -23.48 -2.39 -17.89
CA GLN A 45 -22.90 -3.00 -19.07
C GLN A 45 -22.22 -4.32 -18.67
N CYS A 46 -22.84 -5.43 -19.10
CA CYS A 46 -22.37 -6.77 -18.79
C CYS A 46 -21.89 -7.51 -20.05
N PRO A 47 -20.66 -7.22 -20.52
CA PRO A 47 -20.09 -7.92 -21.67
C PRO A 47 -19.99 -9.42 -21.39
N GLN A 48 -20.01 -10.23 -22.45
CA GLN A 48 -19.85 -11.68 -22.33
C GLN A 48 -18.45 -12.07 -21.82
N THR A 49 -17.44 -11.28 -22.17
CA THR A 49 -16.05 -11.49 -21.78
C THR A 49 -15.37 -10.17 -21.43
N GLN A 50 -14.48 -10.17 -20.45
CA GLN A 50 -13.60 -9.04 -20.12
C GLN A 50 -12.27 -9.57 -19.58
N GLY A 51 -11.18 -9.41 -20.34
CA GLY A 51 -9.88 -9.99 -19.97
C GLY A 51 -9.98 -11.50 -19.74
N VAL A 52 -9.63 -11.97 -18.54
CA VAL A 52 -9.71 -13.38 -18.13
C VAL A 52 -11.11 -13.83 -17.66
N LEU A 53 -12.08 -12.91 -17.64
CA LEU A 53 -13.42 -13.14 -17.11
C LEU A 53 -14.39 -13.55 -18.22
N THR A 54 -15.21 -14.56 -17.94
CA THR A 54 -16.34 -14.98 -18.78
C THR A 54 -17.64 -14.92 -17.99
N ARG A 55 -18.68 -14.30 -18.54
CA ARG A 55 -19.97 -14.12 -17.88
C ARG A 55 -20.67 -15.46 -17.65
N LYS A 56 -21.12 -15.70 -16.41
CA LYS A 56 -21.93 -16.86 -16.03
C LYS A 56 -23.40 -16.50 -16.16
N GLY A 57 -23.97 -16.73 -17.34
CA GLY A 57 -25.41 -16.57 -17.61
C GLY A 57 -25.87 -15.11 -17.78
N SER A 58 -27.18 -14.91 -17.72
CA SER A 58 -27.82 -13.60 -17.81
C SER A 58 -27.66 -12.79 -16.53
N ALA A 59 -28.05 -11.51 -16.56
CA ALA A 59 -28.06 -10.67 -15.37
C ALA A 59 -29.05 -11.28 -14.37
N ARG A 60 -28.69 -11.20 -13.08
CA ARG A 60 -29.57 -11.63 -12.00
C ARG A 60 -30.74 -10.65 -11.85
N ALA A 61 -31.74 -11.05 -11.06
CA ALA A 61 -32.92 -10.23 -10.81
C ALA A 61 -32.59 -8.86 -10.16
N ASP A 62 -31.48 -8.77 -9.45
CA ASP A 62 -30.94 -7.54 -8.85
C ASP A 62 -30.10 -6.70 -9.84
N GLY A 63 -30.08 -7.06 -11.13
CA GLY A 63 -29.29 -6.40 -12.16
C GLY A 63 -27.79 -6.75 -12.13
N SER A 64 -27.33 -7.59 -11.19
CA SER A 64 -25.92 -7.96 -11.07
C SER A 64 -25.46 -8.95 -12.14
N CYS A 65 -24.17 -8.92 -12.44
CA CYS A 65 -23.54 -9.81 -13.42
C CYS A 65 -22.40 -10.60 -12.79
N VAL A 66 -22.44 -11.92 -12.99
CA VAL A 66 -21.48 -12.85 -12.42
C VAL A 66 -20.51 -13.28 -13.50
N TYR A 67 -19.23 -13.33 -13.15
CA TYR A 67 -18.15 -13.74 -14.03
C TYR A 67 -17.35 -14.86 -13.38
N GLY A 68 -17.00 -15.87 -14.17
CA GLY A 68 -16.00 -16.88 -13.83
C GLY A 68 -14.65 -16.48 -14.36
N GLY A 69 -13.63 -16.65 -13.54
CA GLY A 69 -12.23 -16.51 -13.91
C GLY A 69 -11.45 -17.84 -13.80
N PRO A 70 -10.13 -17.80 -14.05
CA PRO A 70 -9.26 -18.95 -13.91
C PRO A 70 -9.35 -19.61 -12.53
N ARG A 71 -9.10 -20.93 -12.46
CA ARG A 71 -8.98 -21.70 -11.21
C ARG A 71 -10.16 -21.54 -10.23
N GLY A 72 -11.36 -21.33 -10.75
CA GLY A 72 -12.57 -21.20 -9.94
C GLY A 72 -12.77 -19.84 -9.28
N SER A 73 -12.02 -18.83 -9.72
CA SER A 73 -12.23 -17.45 -9.30
C SER A 73 -13.57 -16.90 -9.78
N GLU A 74 -14.10 -15.94 -9.05
CA GLU A 74 -15.40 -15.32 -9.31
C GLU A 74 -15.33 -13.81 -9.14
N VAL A 75 -15.99 -13.10 -10.05
CA VAL A 75 -16.22 -11.66 -9.95
C VAL A 75 -17.72 -11.40 -10.03
N ILE A 76 -18.26 -10.60 -9.12
CA ILE A 76 -19.66 -10.15 -9.17
C ILE A 76 -19.67 -8.64 -9.31
N LEU A 77 -20.20 -8.18 -10.44
CA LEU A 77 -20.40 -6.76 -10.76
C LEU A 77 -21.81 -6.33 -10.34
N GLN A 78 -21.89 -5.28 -9.54
CA GLN A 78 -23.14 -4.79 -8.95
C GLN A 78 -23.21 -3.27 -9.04
N LEU A 79 -24.42 -2.76 -9.24
CA LEU A 79 -24.75 -1.34 -9.14
C LEU A 79 -25.36 -1.11 -7.76
N VAL A 80 -24.79 -0.17 -7.00
CA VAL A 80 -25.15 0.08 -5.60
C VAL A 80 -25.69 1.49 -5.48
N GLN A 81 -26.95 1.60 -5.05
CA GLN A 81 -27.54 2.88 -4.71
C GLN A 81 -27.10 3.31 -3.31
N LEU A 82 -26.63 4.55 -3.21
CA LEU A 82 -26.18 5.11 -1.94
C LEU A 82 -27.38 5.57 -1.10
N ASP A 83 -28.44 6.09 -1.72
CA ASP A 83 -29.69 6.50 -1.07
C ASP A 83 -29.46 7.42 0.15
N GLY A 84 -28.50 8.35 0.03
CA GLY A 84 -28.10 9.26 1.11
C GLY A 84 -27.08 8.70 2.11
N ARG A 85 -26.69 7.42 2.00
CA ARG A 85 -25.57 6.85 2.77
C ARG A 85 -24.23 7.30 2.18
N SER A 86 -23.21 7.32 3.03
CA SER A 86 -21.84 7.53 2.54
C SER A 86 -21.37 6.31 1.73
N SER A 87 -20.49 6.55 0.76
CA SER A 87 -19.84 5.48 -0.01
C SER A 87 -19.06 4.52 0.90
N THR A 88 -18.39 5.05 1.92
CA THR A 88 -17.66 4.26 2.94
C THR A 88 -18.59 3.29 3.68
N GLU A 89 -19.76 3.75 4.11
CA GLU A 89 -20.73 2.90 4.80
C GLU A 89 -21.28 1.80 3.88
N ALA A 90 -21.60 2.14 2.63
CA ALA A 90 -22.07 1.17 1.64
C ALA A 90 -21.00 0.10 1.35
N LEU A 91 -19.74 0.51 1.17
CA LEU A 91 -18.61 -0.38 0.89
C LEU A 91 -18.24 -1.27 2.08
N LYS A 92 -18.48 -0.81 3.31
CA LYS A 92 -18.18 -1.61 4.51
C LYS A 92 -18.95 -2.93 4.56
N SER A 93 -20.18 -2.96 4.03
CA SER A 93 -20.97 -4.18 3.93
C SER A 93 -20.32 -5.22 2.99
N PHE A 94 -19.73 -4.76 1.88
CA PHE A 94 -18.98 -5.62 0.96
C PHE A 94 -17.69 -6.12 1.60
N GLU A 95 -16.95 -5.24 2.26
CA GLU A 95 -15.74 -5.61 3.00
C GLU A 95 -16.03 -6.70 4.03
N ASN A 96 -17.05 -6.53 4.88
CA ASN A 96 -17.42 -7.51 5.90
C ASN A 96 -17.79 -8.89 5.32
N ARG A 97 -18.47 -8.91 4.18
CA ARG A 97 -18.81 -10.16 3.48
C ARG A 97 -17.56 -10.82 2.90
N LEU A 98 -16.65 -10.05 2.31
CA LEU A 98 -15.42 -10.58 1.74
C LEU A 98 -14.47 -11.09 2.83
N THR A 99 -14.34 -10.37 3.94
CA THR A 99 -13.51 -10.81 5.06
C THR A 99 -14.07 -12.08 5.72
N SER A 100 -15.39 -12.30 5.70
CA SER A 100 -15.98 -13.56 6.15
C SER A 100 -15.57 -14.79 5.33
N ASP A 101 -15.10 -14.60 4.09
CA ASP A 101 -14.57 -15.67 3.23
C ASP A 101 -13.11 -16.04 3.58
N LEU A 102 -12.42 -15.24 4.42
CA LEU A 102 -11.04 -15.42 4.88
C LEU A 102 -10.88 -15.19 6.41
N PRO A 103 -11.60 -15.90 7.28
CA PRO A 103 -11.59 -15.65 8.72
C PRO A 103 -10.20 -15.83 9.35
N GLU A 104 -9.39 -16.76 8.84
CA GLU A 104 -8.04 -17.00 9.34
C GLU A 104 -7.11 -15.80 9.04
N ALA A 105 -7.17 -15.26 7.82
CA ALA A 105 -6.37 -14.08 7.44
C ALA A 105 -6.78 -12.83 8.24
N VAL A 106 -8.07 -12.69 8.55
CA VAL A 106 -8.57 -11.61 9.43
C VAL A 106 -7.97 -11.73 10.82
N ALA A 107 -8.01 -12.92 11.42
CA ALA A 107 -7.48 -13.17 12.76
C ALA A 107 -5.97 -12.87 12.85
N GLU A 108 -5.20 -13.23 11.82
CA GLU A 108 -3.77 -12.92 11.76
C GLU A 108 -3.49 -11.41 11.74
N VAL A 109 -4.18 -10.67 10.88
CA VAL A 109 -4.03 -9.20 10.81
C VAL A 109 -4.48 -8.54 12.11
N GLU A 110 -5.58 -9.00 12.71
CA GLU A 110 -6.09 -8.44 13.97
C GLU A 110 -5.18 -8.76 15.16
N ALA A 111 -4.62 -9.97 15.23
CA ALA A 111 -3.66 -10.35 16.24
C ALA A 111 -2.38 -9.51 16.15
N GLU A 112 -1.87 -9.27 14.94
CA GLU A 112 -0.72 -8.40 14.73
C GLU A 112 -1.04 -6.95 15.09
N ASN A 113 -2.20 -6.44 14.68
CA ASN A 113 -2.65 -5.10 15.05
C ASN A 113 -2.71 -4.92 16.57
N ALA A 114 -3.27 -5.90 17.30
CA ALA A 114 -3.31 -5.88 18.75
C ALA A 114 -1.91 -5.96 19.40
N ARG A 115 -0.98 -6.72 18.80
CA ARG A 115 0.42 -6.75 19.25
C ARG A 115 1.09 -5.40 19.07
N VAL A 116 0.95 -4.78 17.90
CA VAL A 116 1.48 -3.44 17.61
C VAL A 116 0.88 -2.39 18.54
N GLU A 117 -0.42 -2.46 18.85
CA GLU A 117 -1.06 -1.57 19.81
C GLU A 117 -0.51 -1.77 21.23
N ALA A 118 -0.36 -3.01 21.68
CA ALA A 118 0.22 -3.32 22.98
C ALA A 118 1.69 -2.88 23.07
N GLU A 119 2.46 -3.03 22.00
CA GLU A 119 3.83 -2.54 21.90
C GLU A 119 3.90 -1.01 21.91
N ALA A 120 2.98 -0.33 21.23
CA ALA A 120 2.87 1.12 21.29
C ALA A 120 2.60 1.61 22.72
N VAL A 121 1.68 0.97 23.44
CA VAL A 121 1.38 1.29 24.85
C VAL A 121 2.60 1.04 25.75
N ARG A 122 3.34 -0.05 25.53
CA ARG A 122 4.58 -0.33 26.27
C ARG A 122 5.65 0.72 25.98
N ALA A 123 5.85 1.07 24.71
CA ALA A 123 6.79 2.10 24.31
C ALA A 123 6.43 3.47 24.89
N GLU A 124 5.14 3.81 24.98
CA GLU A 124 4.68 5.04 25.66
C GLU A 124 4.99 5.00 27.17
N ALA A 125 4.78 3.86 27.83
CA ALA A 125 5.10 3.69 29.24
C ALA A 125 6.62 3.74 29.50
N ASP A 126 7.42 3.14 28.63
CA ASP A 126 8.88 3.14 28.73
C ASP A 126 9.45 4.53 28.41
N ALA A 127 8.87 5.27 27.46
CA ALA A 127 9.19 6.68 27.23
C ALA A 127 8.90 7.54 28.47
N ALA A 128 7.74 7.34 29.11
CA ALA A 128 7.41 8.06 30.34
C ALA A 128 8.35 7.72 31.50
N ARG A 129 8.80 6.47 31.61
CA ARG A 129 9.81 6.05 32.60
C ARG A 129 11.17 6.68 32.30
N ALA A 130 11.61 6.66 31.04
CA ALA A 130 12.85 7.28 30.62
C ALA A 130 12.86 8.79 30.88
N GLU A 131 11.73 9.48 30.65
CA GLU A 131 11.60 10.91 31.00
C GLU A 131 11.68 11.14 32.52
N ALA A 132 11.07 10.27 33.33
CA ALA A 132 11.15 10.36 34.78
C ALA A 132 12.58 10.08 35.30
N ASP A 133 13.26 9.09 34.74
CA ASP A 133 14.64 8.74 35.10
C ASP A 133 15.63 9.80 34.62
N ALA A 134 15.45 10.36 33.42
CA ALA A 134 16.23 11.50 32.93
C ALA A 134 16.04 12.74 33.83
N SER A 135 14.82 12.97 34.33
CA SER A 135 14.56 14.07 35.28
C SER A 135 15.28 13.85 36.63
N ARG A 136 15.33 12.61 37.12
CA ARG A 136 16.10 12.25 38.33
C ARG A 136 17.60 12.38 38.09
N ALA A 137 18.10 11.85 36.99
CA ALA A 137 19.50 11.94 36.61
C ALA A 137 19.93 13.40 36.40
N ALA A 138 19.08 14.25 35.84
CA ALA A 138 19.32 15.69 35.74
C ALA A 138 19.40 16.35 37.13
N ALA A 139 18.53 15.99 38.06
CA ALA A 139 18.60 16.47 39.44
C ALA A 139 19.88 16.00 40.16
N ASP A 140 20.28 14.75 39.95
CA ASP A 140 21.50 14.17 40.51
C ASP A 140 22.77 14.75 39.86
N ALA A 141 22.75 15.05 38.56
CA ALA A 141 23.85 15.69 37.82
C ALA A 141 23.94 17.20 38.10
N GLU A 142 22.84 17.88 38.41
CA GLU A 142 22.89 19.23 38.98
C GLU A 142 23.49 19.21 40.39
N ALA A 143 23.26 18.13 41.16
CA ALA A 143 23.91 17.92 42.45
C ALA A 143 25.40 17.49 42.32
N ALA A 144 25.78 16.89 41.19
CA ALA A 144 27.14 16.44 40.88
C ALA A 144 27.60 17.02 39.52
N ALA A 145 28.15 18.24 39.51
CA ALA A 145 28.62 18.95 38.31
C ALA A 145 29.25 18.01 37.23
N GLY A 146 28.54 17.84 36.10
CA GLY A 146 28.74 16.72 35.16
C GLY A 146 29.86 16.86 34.11
N GLU A 147 30.33 15.70 33.61
CA GLU A 147 31.35 15.56 32.57
C GLU A 147 30.80 15.92 31.17
N THR A 148 31.55 16.74 30.45
CA THR A 148 31.23 17.16 29.08
C THR A 148 32.30 16.62 28.14
N ALA A 149 31.90 15.99 27.04
CA ALA A 149 32.81 15.50 26.01
C ALA A 149 32.66 16.35 24.75
N GLN A 150 33.73 17.07 24.39
CA GLN A 150 33.79 17.91 23.21
C GLN A 150 34.94 17.46 22.30
N VAL A 151 34.62 17.14 21.04
CA VAL A 151 35.63 16.83 20.02
C VAL A 151 35.54 17.87 18.92
N ARG A 152 36.65 18.58 18.69
CA ARG A 152 36.77 19.60 17.65
C ARG A 152 37.86 19.20 16.67
N MET A 153 37.45 19.02 15.42
CA MET A 153 38.33 18.86 14.28
C MET A 153 37.93 19.86 13.19
N PRO A 154 38.82 20.23 12.25
CA PRO A 154 38.44 21.09 11.13
C PRO A 154 37.25 20.49 10.38
N GLY A 155 36.13 21.24 10.30
CA GLY A 155 34.91 20.77 9.65
C GLY A 155 34.09 19.73 10.43
N LEU A 156 34.45 19.38 11.66
CA LEU A 156 33.68 18.43 12.48
C LEU A 156 33.61 18.90 13.94
N ARG A 157 32.40 19.05 14.45
CA ARG A 157 32.15 19.28 15.87
C ARG A 157 31.23 18.18 16.41
N VAL A 158 31.67 17.55 17.49
CA VAL A 158 30.85 16.63 18.28
C VAL A 158 30.75 17.20 19.68
N ASP A 159 29.50 17.40 20.12
CA ASP A 159 29.16 17.80 21.48
C ASP A 159 28.30 16.68 22.07
N ALA A 160 28.76 16.07 23.15
CA ALA A 160 28.02 15.03 23.87
C ALA A 160 27.87 15.42 25.34
N GLN A 161 26.63 15.37 25.83
CA GLN A 161 26.29 15.66 27.20
C GLN A 161 25.15 14.74 27.65
N GLY A 162 25.45 13.84 28.59
CA GLY A 162 24.54 12.74 28.92
C GLY A 162 24.19 11.93 27.67
N ASP A 163 22.89 11.70 27.46
CA ASP A 163 22.36 10.94 26.31
C ASP A 163 22.12 11.79 25.06
N LYS A 164 22.46 13.09 25.11
CA LYS A 164 22.32 14.00 23.99
C LYS A 164 23.63 14.13 23.24
N ALA A 165 23.59 13.84 21.94
CA ALA A 165 24.72 14.04 21.05
C ALA A 165 24.35 14.94 19.87
N THR A 166 25.18 15.95 19.61
CA THR A 166 25.08 16.77 18.41
C THR A 166 26.35 16.60 17.58
N VAL A 167 26.19 16.17 16.33
CA VAL A 167 27.28 16.11 15.35
C VAL A 167 27.01 17.16 14.28
N ARG A 168 27.98 18.05 14.04
CA ARG A 168 27.94 19.05 12.97
C ARG A 168 29.09 18.84 12.00
N LEU A 169 28.72 18.65 10.74
CA LEU A 169 29.60 18.66 9.57
C LEU A 169 29.08 19.68 8.53
N PRO A 170 29.92 20.17 7.61
CA PRO A 170 29.46 20.98 6.48
C PRO A 170 28.29 20.31 5.75
N GLY A 171 27.15 20.98 5.71
CA GLY A 171 25.94 20.47 5.06
C GLY A 171 25.23 19.33 5.80
N MET A 172 25.72 18.87 6.96
CA MET A 172 25.12 17.77 7.71
C MET A 172 25.02 18.05 9.22
N ARG A 173 23.86 17.80 9.81
CA ARG A 173 23.62 17.88 11.26
C ARG A 173 22.93 16.62 11.74
N ILE A 174 23.45 16.02 12.80
CA ILE A 174 22.83 14.89 13.49
C ILE A 174 22.53 15.36 14.91
N ASP A 175 21.27 15.27 15.30
CA ASP A 175 20.84 15.45 16.68
C ASP A 175 20.28 14.10 17.15
N ALA A 176 20.94 13.49 18.13
CA ALA A 176 20.53 12.25 18.78
C ALA A 176 20.11 12.53 20.22
N ASP A 177 19.00 11.91 20.62
CA ASP A 177 18.40 12.02 21.95
C ASP A 177 17.82 10.64 22.31
N GLY A 178 18.61 9.86 23.06
CA GLY A 178 18.34 8.44 23.28
C GLY A 178 18.26 7.66 21.96
N ASP A 179 17.15 6.95 21.75
CA ASP A 179 16.90 6.10 20.57
C ASP A 179 16.35 6.88 19.35
N ARG A 180 16.09 8.19 19.48
CA ARG A 180 15.60 9.03 18.38
C ARG A 180 16.75 9.77 17.70
N ALA A 181 16.78 9.70 16.37
CA ALA A 181 17.74 10.45 15.56
C ALA A 181 17.05 11.35 14.54
N ASN A 182 17.50 12.61 14.49
CA ASN A 182 17.17 13.54 13.43
C ASN A 182 18.44 13.87 12.63
N ILE A 183 18.45 13.50 11.35
CA ILE A 183 19.58 13.73 10.45
C ILE A 183 19.17 14.74 9.39
N ARG A 184 19.88 15.86 9.27
CA ARG A 184 19.70 16.84 8.19
C ARG A 184 20.90 16.83 7.26
N ILE A 185 20.67 16.69 5.95
CA ILE A 185 21.72 16.69 4.91
C ILE A 185 21.29 17.59 3.77
N GLY A 186 21.93 18.74 3.60
CA GLY A 186 21.73 19.60 2.42
C GLY A 186 20.27 19.97 2.12
N GLY A 187 19.42 20.08 3.15
CA GLY A 187 17.98 20.35 3.04
C GLY A 187 17.07 19.12 3.20
N LEU A 188 17.60 17.90 3.13
CA LEU A 188 16.88 16.66 3.43
C LEU A 188 16.81 16.44 4.96
N THR A 189 15.67 15.99 5.49
CA THR A 189 15.52 15.57 6.89
C THR A 189 15.12 14.09 6.94
N ILE A 190 15.87 13.29 7.70
CA ILE A 190 15.58 11.88 7.99
C ILE A 190 15.24 11.80 9.48
N ARG A 191 14.10 11.16 9.80
CA ARG A 191 13.72 10.78 11.16
C ARG A 191 13.75 9.26 11.23
N ALA A 192 14.44 8.72 12.23
CA ALA A 192 14.43 7.30 12.52
C ALA A 192 13.61 7.08 13.79
N ASP A 193 12.51 6.33 13.64
CA ASP A 193 11.76 5.70 14.73
C ASP A 193 11.40 4.28 14.28
N ASP A 194 11.56 3.30 15.16
CA ASP A 194 11.55 1.86 14.81
C ASP A 194 10.13 1.27 14.62
N LYS A 195 9.16 2.07 14.20
CA LYS A 195 7.76 1.63 14.11
C LYS A 195 7.35 1.37 12.65
N SER A 196 7.16 0.09 12.30
CA SER A 196 5.84 -0.49 11.96
C SER A 196 5.79 -1.48 10.79
N SER A 197 5.02 -2.56 11.03
CA SER A 197 4.45 -3.50 10.04
C SER A 197 3.21 -2.92 9.30
N ARG A 198 2.88 -1.64 9.51
CA ARG A 198 1.70 -0.95 8.95
C ARG A 198 2.15 0.25 8.15
N VAL A 199 1.75 0.31 6.88
CA VAL A 199 2.10 1.41 6.00
C VAL A 199 0.85 2.25 5.72
N ASN A 200 0.86 3.49 6.20
CA ASN A 200 -0.17 4.48 5.87
C ASN A 200 0.44 5.53 4.94
N VAL A 201 -0.11 5.68 3.74
CA VAL A 201 0.27 6.71 2.78
C VAL A 201 -0.96 7.56 2.50
N SER A 202 -0.85 8.87 2.72
CA SER A 202 -1.87 9.85 2.32
C SER A 202 -1.24 10.88 1.41
N SER A 203 -1.82 11.13 0.25
CA SER A 203 -1.37 12.13 -0.70
C SER A 203 -2.56 12.87 -1.28
N GLY A 204 -2.69 14.17 -0.97
CA GLY A 204 -3.87 14.94 -1.35
C GLY A 204 -5.14 14.30 -0.81
N ASP A 205 -6.03 13.95 -1.73
CA ASP A 205 -7.30 13.31 -1.42
C ASP A 205 -7.22 11.76 -1.40
N ASP A 206 -6.09 11.16 -1.77
CA ASP A 206 -5.93 9.71 -1.79
C ASP A 206 -5.31 9.17 -0.50
N ALA A 207 -5.84 8.05 -0.01
CA ALA A 207 -5.32 7.31 1.14
C ALA A 207 -5.12 5.83 0.80
N VAL A 208 -3.98 5.29 1.24
CA VAL A 208 -3.61 3.88 1.14
C VAL A 208 -3.23 3.40 2.54
N ASN A 209 -3.90 2.34 3.01
CA ASN A 209 -3.58 1.68 4.26
C ASN A 209 -3.27 0.20 3.98
N ILE A 210 -2.09 -0.23 4.42
CA ILE A 210 -1.59 -1.60 4.29
C ILE A 210 -1.32 -2.14 5.69
N ASP A 211 -2.05 -3.18 6.07
CA ASP A 211 -1.77 -4.02 7.23
C ASP A 211 -1.21 -5.35 6.71
N ALA A 212 0.05 -5.68 6.99
CA ALA A 212 0.70 -6.90 6.50
C ALA A 212 1.36 -7.68 7.63
N THR A 213 1.28 -9.01 7.52
CA THR A 213 1.89 -10.00 8.42
C THR A 213 2.58 -11.07 7.58
N ASP A 214 3.31 -11.98 8.22
CA ASP A 214 3.91 -13.15 7.55
C ASP A 214 2.87 -14.12 6.94
N ALA A 215 1.61 -14.00 7.37
CA ALA A 215 0.54 -14.92 7.01
C ALA A 215 -0.60 -14.26 6.20
N ALA A 216 -0.76 -12.94 6.27
CA ALA A 216 -1.86 -12.24 5.60
C ALA A 216 -1.51 -10.80 5.28
N ALA A 217 -2.20 -10.22 4.30
CA ALA A 217 -2.15 -8.79 4.03
C ALA A 217 -3.55 -8.25 3.72
N ARG A 218 -3.82 -7.04 4.23
CA ARG A 218 -5.02 -6.25 3.98
C ARG A 218 -4.61 -4.90 3.42
N ILE A 219 -5.14 -4.55 2.27
CA ILE A 219 -4.90 -3.28 1.59
C ILE A 219 -6.23 -2.58 1.38
N ARG A 220 -6.29 -1.32 1.76
CA ARG A 220 -7.40 -0.41 1.47
C ARG A 220 -6.85 0.80 0.76
N THR A 221 -7.42 1.12 -0.40
CA THR A 221 -7.20 2.37 -1.09
C THR A 221 -8.53 3.12 -1.16
N SER A 222 -8.47 4.42 -0.96
CA SER A 222 -9.62 5.29 -1.13
C SER A 222 -9.14 6.61 -1.69
N GLY A 223 -9.65 7.00 -2.84
CA GLY A 223 -9.62 8.38 -3.30
C GLY A 223 -10.83 9.11 -2.74
N SER A 224 -10.57 10.21 -2.05
CA SER A 224 -11.55 11.26 -1.82
C SER A 224 -11.48 12.27 -2.96
N GLY A 225 -12.56 13.01 -3.20
CA GLY A 225 -12.71 13.88 -4.36
C GLY A 225 -14.14 13.87 -4.88
N GLU A 226 -14.37 14.41 -6.08
CA GLU A 226 -15.71 14.46 -6.71
C GLU A 226 -16.24 13.09 -7.15
N ALA A 227 -15.40 12.05 -7.02
CA ALA A 227 -15.63 10.68 -7.42
C ALA A 227 -15.27 9.70 -6.30
N VAL A 228 -16.11 8.70 -6.09
CA VAL A 228 -15.74 7.50 -5.32
C VAL A 228 -14.75 6.70 -6.16
N ARG A 229 -13.58 6.41 -5.58
CA ARG A 229 -12.61 5.44 -6.08
C ARG A 229 -12.10 4.66 -4.88
N ALA A 230 -12.41 3.38 -4.78
CA ALA A 230 -12.00 2.59 -3.63
C ALA A 230 -11.64 1.15 -4.04
N THR A 231 -10.51 0.68 -3.54
CA THR A 231 -10.08 -0.71 -3.71
C THR A 231 -9.91 -1.33 -2.33
N PHE A 232 -10.36 -2.56 -2.18
CA PHE A 232 -10.06 -3.40 -1.04
C PHE A 232 -9.44 -4.70 -1.52
N LEU A 233 -8.38 -5.14 -0.85
CA LEU A 233 -7.74 -6.43 -1.08
C LEU A 233 -7.44 -7.06 0.27
N MET A 234 -7.76 -8.34 0.41
CA MET A 234 -7.25 -9.17 1.48
C MET A 234 -6.74 -10.48 0.91
N THR A 235 -5.57 -10.89 1.36
CA THR A 235 -4.94 -12.13 0.95
C THR A 235 -4.41 -12.89 2.17
N GLY A 236 -4.54 -14.22 2.13
CA GLY A 236 -3.96 -15.14 3.09
C GLY A 236 -2.91 -16.03 2.43
N LYS A 237 -1.85 -16.36 3.17
CA LYS A 237 -0.83 -17.33 2.79
C LYS A 237 -1.45 -18.69 2.52
N GLU A 238 -2.33 -19.10 3.42
CA GLU A 238 -3.12 -20.32 3.32
C GLU A 238 -4.49 -20.05 2.72
N ALA A 239 -5.09 -21.08 2.12
CA ALA A 239 -6.47 -20.96 1.68
C ALA A 239 -7.39 -21.14 2.90
N SER A 240 -8.48 -20.38 2.96
CA SER A 240 -9.54 -20.61 3.93
C SER A 240 -10.19 -21.97 3.73
N ALA A 241 -11.03 -22.38 4.68
CA ALA A 241 -11.78 -23.64 4.59
C ALA A 241 -12.61 -23.78 3.30
N SER A 242 -13.08 -22.67 2.71
CA SER A 242 -13.82 -22.64 1.43
C SER A 242 -12.92 -22.60 0.19
N GLY A 243 -11.60 -22.59 0.40
CA GLY A 243 -10.56 -22.62 -0.62
C GLY A 243 -10.19 -21.24 -1.17
N TRP A 244 -10.74 -20.15 -0.62
CA TRP A 244 -10.39 -18.80 -1.03
C TRP A 244 -9.02 -18.40 -0.47
N ARG A 245 -8.23 -17.70 -1.27
CA ARG A 245 -6.92 -17.15 -0.84
C ARG A 245 -6.92 -15.63 -0.87
N THR A 246 -7.65 -15.06 -1.82
CA THR A 246 -7.70 -13.63 -2.01
C THR A 246 -9.13 -13.20 -2.26
N VAL A 247 -9.52 -12.11 -1.61
CA VAL A 247 -10.81 -11.45 -1.78
C VAL A 247 -10.60 -9.95 -1.89
N GLY A 248 -11.53 -9.26 -2.53
CA GLY A 248 -11.41 -7.82 -2.67
C GLY A 248 -12.58 -7.21 -3.41
N TYR A 249 -12.53 -5.89 -3.58
CA TYR A 249 -13.40 -5.20 -4.51
C TYR A 249 -12.68 -4.05 -5.19
N GLU A 250 -13.16 -3.70 -6.38
CA GLU A 250 -12.94 -2.39 -7.00
C GLU A 250 -14.27 -1.65 -7.05
N ALA A 251 -14.30 -0.40 -6.60
CA ALA A 251 -15.51 0.41 -6.57
C ALA A 251 -15.26 1.80 -7.15
N ARG A 252 -16.14 2.25 -8.05
CA ARG A 252 -16.10 3.60 -8.62
C ARG A 252 -17.49 4.17 -8.88
N GLY A 253 -17.62 5.48 -8.84
CA GLY A 253 -18.85 6.19 -9.21
C GLY A 253 -18.91 7.62 -8.63
N PRO A 254 -19.97 8.39 -8.92
CA PRO A 254 -20.19 9.70 -8.30
C PRO A 254 -20.37 9.59 -6.77
N VAL A 255 -19.97 10.63 -6.04
CA VAL A 255 -20.10 10.70 -4.56
C VAL A 255 -21.55 10.58 -4.08
N GLY A 256 -22.52 11.03 -4.89
CA GLY A 256 -23.96 10.89 -4.61
C GLY A 256 -24.58 9.54 -5.01
N GLY A 257 -23.83 8.66 -5.68
CA GLY A 257 -24.32 7.39 -6.21
C GLY A 257 -25.06 7.51 -7.55
N PRO A 258 -25.39 6.38 -8.21
CA PRO A 258 -24.99 5.01 -7.86
C PRO A 258 -23.48 4.76 -8.03
N ILE A 259 -22.94 3.79 -7.29
CA ILE A 259 -21.57 3.31 -7.47
C ILE A 259 -21.56 1.91 -8.09
N VAL A 260 -20.59 1.64 -8.95
CA VAL A 260 -20.34 0.31 -9.51
C VAL A 260 -19.28 -0.38 -8.68
N VAL A 261 -19.60 -1.59 -8.21
CA VAL A 261 -18.72 -2.40 -7.35
C VAL A 261 -18.49 -3.75 -8.02
N ALA A 262 -17.23 -4.10 -8.27
CA ALA A 262 -16.82 -5.43 -8.69
C ALA A 262 -16.18 -6.14 -7.49
N THR A 263 -16.90 -7.09 -6.89
CA THR A 263 -16.34 -7.96 -5.84
C THR A 263 -15.59 -9.12 -6.48
N VAL A 264 -14.44 -9.47 -5.91
CA VAL A 264 -13.49 -10.45 -6.45
C VAL A 264 -13.21 -11.50 -5.40
N ARG A 265 -13.25 -12.77 -5.78
CA ARG A 265 -12.83 -13.91 -4.96
C ARG A 265 -11.98 -14.85 -5.79
N SER A 266 -10.82 -15.21 -5.27
CA SER A 266 -9.83 -16.02 -5.97
C SER A 266 -9.30 -17.15 -5.10
N LYS A 267 -9.22 -18.34 -5.70
CA LYS A 267 -8.50 -19.49 -5.13
C LYS A 267 -7.04 -19.53 -5.60
N ASP A 268 -6.69 -18.65 -6.54
CA ASP A 268 -5.36 -18.51 -7.12
C ASP A 268 -4.40 -17.78 -6.17
N ARG A 269 -3.10 -18.03 -6.32
CA ARG A 269 -2.00 -17.29 -5.69
C ARG A 269 -1.60 -16.03 -6.45
N ASP A 270 -1.96 -15.94 -7.73
CA ASP A 270 -1.70 -14.79 -8.60
C ASP A 270 -3.03 -14.21 -9.10
N PRO A 271 -3.65 -13.30 -8.33
CA PRO A 271 -4.94 -12.72 -8.65
C PRO A 271 -4.82 -11.44 -9.50
N ASP A 272 -3.63 -11.01 -9.91
CA ASP A 272 -3.41 -9.68 -10.51
C ASP A 272 -4.25 -9.49 -11.78
N ARG A 273 -4.17 -10.46 -12.70
CA ARG A 273 -4.96 -10.45 -13.94
C ARG A 273 -6.47 -10.48 -13.69
N LEU A 274 -6.90 -11.02 -12.56
CA LEU A 274 -8.32 -11.05 -12.17
C LEU A 274 -8.78 -9.68 -11.68
N PHE A 275 -7.97 -9.00 -10.86
CA PHE A 275 -8.25 -7.65 -10.40
C PHE A 275 -8.18 -6.62 -11.52
N ASP A 276 -7.24 -6.77 -12.46
CA ASP A 276 -7.19 -5.93 -13.67
C ASP A 276 -8.45 -6.07 -14.52
N ALA A 277 -8.93 -7.30 -14.70
CA ALA A 277 -10.17 -7.55 -15.43
C ALA A 277 -11.41 -7.00 -14.68
N ALA A 278 -11.44 -7.11 -13.35
CA ALA A 278 -12.51 -6.54 -12.52
C ALA A 278 -12.51 -5.01 -12.59
N LYS A 279 -11.33 -4.37 -12.52
CA LYS A 279 -11.17 -2.94 -12.70
C LYS A 279 -11.64 -2.48 -14.07
N ALA A 280 -11.29 -3.22 -15.11
CA ALA A 280 -11.75 -2.92 -16.45
C ALA A 280 -13.28 -3.04 -16.60
N LEU A 281 -13.95 -3.96 -15.89
CA LEU A 281 -15.42 -4.02 -15.83
C LEU A 281 -16.01 -2.77 -15.16
N VAL A 282 -15.41 -2.30 -14.07
CA VAL A 282 -15.85 -1.07 -13.37
C VAL A 282 -15.66 0.14 -14.28
N THR A 283 -14.47 0.33 -14.85
CA THR A 283 -14.16 1.42 -15.79
C THR A 283 -15.08 1.41 -17.01
N LEU A 284 -15.40 0.24 -17.57
CA LEU A 284 -16.34 0.14 -18.70
C LEU A 284 -17.70 0.79 -18.37
N ASN A 285 -18.15 0.66 -17.12
CA ASN A 285 -19.44 1.17 -16.69
C ASN A 285 -19.39 2.66 -16.33
N VAL A 286 -18.39 3.10 -15.56
CA VAL A 286 -18.39 4.47 -15.01
C VAL A 286 -17.46 5.45 -15.72
N GLY A 287 -16.52 4.96 -16.55
CA GLY A 287 -15.42 5.77 -17.11
C GLY A 287 -14.19 5.83 -16.19
N ASP A 288 -13.17 6.57 -16.64
CA ASP A 288 -11.88 6.78 -15.95
C ASP A 288 -11.87 7.99 -15.00
#